data_AF-A0A4P6UBH2-F1
#
_entry.id   AF-A0A4P6UBH2-F1
#
_cell.length_a   1.000
_cell.length_b   1.000
_cell.length_c   1.000
_cell.angle_alpha   90.00
_cell.angle_beta   90.00
_cell.angle_gamma   90.00
#
_symmetry.space_group_name_H-M   'P 1'
#
loop_
_entity.id
_entity.type
_entity.pdbx_description
1 polymer ?
#
loop_
_entity_poly.entity_id
_entity_poly.type
_entity_poly.pdbx_seq_one_letter_code
_entity_poly.pdbx_strand_id
1 'polypeptide(L)'
;MDTLPELLTSTTAPWWAVPAAMAIGLLLGALAVRIGTRRPRSVDIASWQPELREIYVRYLGAADAVHNSFVEVDQAVLADSDLEKALASEDPILRTLAEGIVDLDGMVNELRILAPTAVLDPAGALFDFLTAQVADGTDDIDGFRAAYRTGKAKLVDAVRVTFGS
;
A
#
# COMPACT_ATOMS: atom_id res chain seq x y z
N MET A 1 13.59 -47.10 9.25
CA MET A 1 13.94 -47.06 7.81
C MET A 1 12.65 -46.64 7.17
N ASP A 2 12.44 -45.34 7.19
CA ASP A 2 11.11 -44.77 7.03
C ASP A 2 11.00 -44.44 5.54
N THR A 3 10.01 -45.06 4.91
CA THR A 3 9.94 -45.11 3.46
C THR A 3 9.39 -43.80 2.92
N LEU A 4 9.84 -43.41 1.71
CA LEU A 4 9.37 -42.24 0.96
C LEU A 4 7.84 -41.97 0.93
N PRO A 5 6.92 -42.96 1.07
CA PRO A 5 5.48 -42.68 1.17
C PRO A 5 5.05 -41.99 2.47
N GLU A 6 5.82 -42.12 3.56
CA GLU A 6 5.52 -41.56 4.89
C GLU A 6 5.82 -40.06 4.96
N LEU A 7 6.82 -39.59 4.18
CA LEU A 7 7.14 -38.16 4.00
C LEU A 7 6.15 -37.43 3.08
N LEU A 8 5.40 -38.15 2.24
CA LEU A 8 4.37 -37.56 1.36
C LEU A 8 2.98 -37.50 2.01
N THR A 9 2.78 -38.22 3.12
CA THR A 9 1.53 -38.20 3.89
C THR A 9 1.61 -37.32 5.14
N SER A 10 2.81 -36.90 5.52
CA SER A 10 3.10 -36.03 6.67
C SER A 10 3.48 -34.61 6.24
N THR A 11 2.59 -33.93 5.55
CA THR A 11 2.43 -32.47 5.70
C THR A 11 1.19 -32.06 4.93
N THR A 12 0.15 -31.78 5.71
CA THR A 12 -1.05 -31.02 5.34
C THR A 12 -0.66 -29.63 4.83
N ALA A 13 -0.11 -29.55 3.62
CA ALA A 13 -0.15 -28.32 2.83
C ALA A 13 -1.55 -28.28 2.20
N PRO A 14 -2.39 -27.31 2.55
CA PRO A 14 -3.73 -27.28 2.03
C PRO A 14 -3.70 -27.13 0.51
N TRP A 15 -4.44 -27.97 -0.20
CA TRP A 15 -4.55 -27.97 -1.67
C TRP A 15 -5.02 -26.62 -2.25
N TRP A 16 -5.52 -25.71 -1.39
CA TRP A 16 -5.88 -24.33 -1.72
C TRP A 16 -4.72 -23.33 -1.71
N ALA A 17 -3.55 -23.67 -1.15
CA ALA A 17 -2.40 -22.76 -1.06
C ALA A 17 -1.78 -22.45 -2.43
N VAL A 18 -1.83 -23.39 -3.37
CA VAL A 18 -1.27 -23.21 -4.72
C VAL A 18 -2.11 -22.25 -5.57
N PRO A 19 -3.45 -22.35 -5.63
CA PRO A 19 -4.30 -21.35 -6.27
C PRO A 19 -4.21 -19.94 -5.65
N ALA A 20 -4.13 -19.86 -4.31
CA ALA A 20 -4.08 -18.57 -3.60
C ALA A 20 -2.76 -17.81 -3.89
N ALA A 21 -1.61 -18.50 -3.85
CA ALA A 21 -0.32 -17.91 -4.20
C ALA A 21 -0.28 -17.46 -5.68
N MET A 22 -0.93 -18.21 -6.59
CA MET A 22 -1.05 -17.79 -7.99
C MET A 22 -1.92 -16.55 -8.16
N ALA A 23 -3.04 -16.44 -7.43
CA ALA A 23 -3.92 -15.27 -7.51
C ALA A 23 -3.22 -14.00 -6.97
N ILE A 24 -2.48 -14.11 -5.87
CA ILE A 24 -1.67 -13.03 -5.30
C ILE A 24 -0.56 -12.61 -6.29
N GLY A 25 0.16 -13.59 -6.87
CA GLY A 25 1.18 -13.32 -7.88
C GLY A 25 0.64 -12.66 -9.16
N LEU A 26 -0.59 -13.00 -9.57
CA LEU A 26 -1.25 -12.41 -10.75
C LEU A 26 -1.74 -10.99 -10.48
N LEU A 27 -2.27 -10.71 -9.29
CA LEU A 27 -2.68 -9.37 -8.88
C LEU A 27 -1.47 -8.45 -8.69
N LEU A 28 -0.40 -8.93 -8.04
CA LEU A 28 0.86 -8.20 -7.90
C LEU A 28 1.56 -8.00 -9.26
N GLY A 29 1.54 -9.01 -10.14
CA GLY A 29 2.06 -8.91 -11.51
C GLY A 29 1.28 -7.91 -12.36
N ALA A 30 -0.05 -7.89 -12.25
CA ALA A 30 -0.89 -6.90 -12.94
C ALA A 30 -0.67 -5.47 -12.39
N LEU A 31 -0.46 -5.33 -11.08
CA LEU A 31 -0.13 -4.06 -10.45
C LEU A 31 1.26 -3.57 -10.89
N ALA A 32 2.28 -4.44 -10.89
CA ALA A 32 3.64 -4.15 -11.35
C ALA A 32 3.71 -3.78 -12.85
N VAL A 33 2.97 -4.49 -13.71
CA VAL A 33 2.89 -4.18 -15.15
C VAL A 33 2.16 -2.85 -15.40
N ARG A 34 1.19 -2.49 -14.56
CA ARG A 34 0.50 -1.19 -14.61
C ARG A 34 1.38 -0.03 -14.11
N ILE A 35 2.24 -0.28 -13.12
CA ILE A 35 3.27 0.66 -12.63
C ILE A 35 4.31 0.96 -13.73
N GLY A 36 4.65 -0.04 -14.56
CA GLY A 36 5.67 0.12 -15.61
C GLY A 36 5.25 0.83 -16.90
N THR A 37 3.95 0.94 -17.21
CA THR A 37 3.52 1.21 -18.61
C THR A 37 2.88 2.55 -18.91
N ARG A 38 2.62 3.45 -17.95
CA ARG A 38 2.09 4.79 -18.30
C ARG A 38 2.63 5.88 -17.38
N ARG A 39 3.59 6.67 -17.89
CA ARG A 39 3.78 8.05 -17.45
C ARG A 39 2.78 8.94 -18.20
N PRO A 40 1.67 9.36 -17.61
CA PRO A 40 0.86 10.43 -18.17
C PRO A 40 1.69 11.73 -18.22
N ARG A 41 1.43 12.53 -19.24
CA ARG A 41 2.08 13.83 -19.47
C ARG A 41 1.66 14.78 -18.35
N SER A 42 2.62 15.34 -17.64
CA SER A 42 2.38 16.31 -16.56
C SER A 42 1.58 17.50 -17.09
N VAL A 43 0.42 17.77 -16.49
CA VAL A 43 -0.25 19.05 -16.65
C VAL A 43 0.45 20.02 -15.70
N ASP A 44 1.00 21.10 -16.25
CA ASP A 44 1.65 22.14 -15.46
C ASP A 44 0.55 22.96 -14.75
N ILE A 45 0.11 22.50 -13.57
CA ILE A 45 -0.89 23.21 -12.78
C ILE A 45 -0.19 24.31 -12.00
N ALA A 46 -0.17 25.50 -12.60
CA ALA A 46 0.56 26.68 -12.12
C ALA A 46 0.02 27.30 -10.81
N SER A 47 -1.02 26.75 -10.18
CA SER A 47 -1.61 27.33 -8.96
C SER A 47 -2.28 26.28 -8.09
N TRP A 48 -2.11 26.40 -6.77
CA TRP A 48 -2.77 25.57 -5.76
C TRP A 48 -4.30 25.65 -5.87
N GLN A 49 -4.93 24.54 -6.25
CA GLN A 49 -6.39 24.45 -6.35
C GLN A 49 -6.98 23.90 -5.03
N PRO A 50 -8.16 24.37 -4.59
CA PRO A 50 -8.81 23.87 -3.37
C PRO A 50 -9.06 22.36 -3.38
N GLU A 51 -9.47 21.81 -4.54
CA GLU A 51 -9.72 20.38 -4.74
C GLU A 51 -8.46 19.54 -4.51
N LEU A 52 -7.32 20.03 -5.02
CA LEU A 52 -6.03 19.36 -4.85
C LEU A 52 -5.59 19.35 -3.37
N ARG A 53 -5.85 20.44 -2.64
CA ARG A 53 -5.62 20.49 -1.18
C ARG A 53 -6.43 19.44 -0.43
N GLU A 54 -7.70 19.27 -0.78
CA GLU A 54 -8.58 18.30 -0.14
C GLU A 54 -8.05 16.87 -0.36
N ILE A 55 -7.66 16.55 -1.59
CA ILE A 55 -7.06 15.24 -1.93
C ILE A 55 -5.79 15.00 -1.11
N TYR A 56 -4.90 15.99 -0.97
CA TYR A 56 -3.70 15.82 -0.15
C TYR A 56 -3.98 15.59 1.33
N VAL A 57 -4.95 16.31 1.91
CA VAL A 57 -5.33 16.12 3.32
C VAL A 57 -5.92 14.74 3.52
N ARG A 58 -6.81 14.29 2.63
CA ARG A 58 -7.38 12.94 2.66
C ARG A 58 -6.30 11.88 2.48
N TYR A 59 -5.36 12.09 1.56
CA TYR A 59 -4.25 11.18 1.31
C TYR A 59 -3.38 11.00 2.55
N LEU A 60 -3.00 12.11 3.22
CA LEU A 60 -2.24 12.04 4.46
C LEU A 60 -3.02 11.36 5.59
N GLY A 61 -4.33 11.63 5.69
CA GLY A 61 -5.20 10.97 6.65
C GLY A 61 -5.29 9.46 6.45
N ALA A 62 -5.47 9.00 5.21
CA ALA A 62 -5.48 7.58 4.88
C ALA A 62 -4.11 6.93 5.11
N ALA A 63 -3.02 7.62 4.75
CA ALA A 63 -1.66 7.13 5.00
C ALA A 63 -1.36 6.98 6.50
N ASP A 64 -1.84 7.92 7.32
CA ASP A 64 -1.74 7.84 8.78
C ASP A 64 -2.58 6.69 9.34
N ALA A 65 -3.80 6.49 8.83
CA ALA A 65 -4.67 5.38 9.23
C ALA A 65 -4.01 4.04 8.90
N VAL A 66 -3.51 3.85 7.68
CA VAL A 66 -2.79 2.65 7.25
C VAL A 66 -1.56 2.42 8.13
N HIS A 67 -0.74 3.45 8.37
CA HIS A 67 0.43 3.33 9.25
C HIS A 67 0.05 2.86 10.65
N ASN A 68 -0.98 3.45 11.26
CA ASN A 68 -1.39 3.12 12.61
C ASN A 68 -2.00 1.71 12.69
N SER A 69 -2.90 1.38 11.76
CA SER A 69 -3.51 0.04 11.69
C SER A 69 -2.47 -1.04 11.43
N PHE A 70 -1.46 -0.77 10.59
CA PHE A 70 -0.38 -1.73 10.33
C PHE A 70 0.49 -1.98 11.59
N VAL A 71 0.69 -0.97 12.43
CA VAL A 71 1.43 -1.11 13.69
C VAL A 71 0.62 -1.85 14.75
N GLU A 72 -0.71 -1.81 14.65
CA GLU A 72 -1.64 -2.41 15.62
C GLU A 72 -2.08 -3.84 15.24
N VAL A 73 -2.11 -4.17 13.95
CA VAL A 73 -2.56 -5.48 13.46
C VAL A 73 -1.53 -6.58 13.76
N ASP A 74 -2.03 -7.77 14.08
CA ASP A 74 -1.18 -8.95 14.23
C ASP A 74 -0.62 -9.36 12.86
N GLN A 75 0.70 -9.48 12.76
CA GLN A 75 1.36 -9.86 11.50
C GLN A 75 1.03 -11.28 11.05
N ALA A 76 0.71 -12.18 11.97
CA ALA A 76 0.23 -13.52 11.62
C ALA A 76 -1.12 -13.43 10.88
N VAL A 77 -1.98 -12.48 11.26
CA VAL A 77 -3.28 -12.24 10.62
C VAL A 77 -3.09 -11.61 9.23
N LEU A 78 -2.11 -10.70 9.06
CA LEU A 78 -1.77 -10.15 7.76
C LEU A 78 -1.29 -11.21 6.77
N ALA A 79 -0.41 -12.12 7.19
CA ALA A 79 0.17 -13.13 6.32
C ALA A 79 -0.88 -14.09 5.72
N ASP A 80 -1.98 -14.34 6.44
CA ASP A 80 -3.06 -15.22 6.00
C ASP A 80 -4.21 -14.49 5.29
N SER A 81 -4.16 -13.16 5.20
CA SER A 81 -5.26 -12.33 4.68
C SER A 81 -4.94 -11.77 3.29
N ASP A 82 -5.85 -12.03 2.33
CA ASP A 82 -5.88 -11.29 1.08
C ASP A 82 -6.76 -10.03 1.21
N LEU A 83 -6.68 -9.12 0.24
CA LEU A 83 -7.39 -7.83 0.30
C LEU A 83 -8.91 -8.00 0.42
N GLU A 84 -9.51 -8.97 -0.27
CA GLU A 84 -10.96 -9.20 -0.24
C GLU A 84 -11.41 -9.70 1.14
N LYS A 85 -10.68 -10.65 1.73
CA LYS A 85 -10.92 -11.11 3.10
C LYS A 85 -10.70 -10.00 4.12
N ALA A 86 -9.66 -9.18 3.95
CA ALA A 86 -9.36 -8.07 4.84
C ALA A 86 -10.47 -7.02 4.84
N LEU A 87 -11.01 -6.67 3.66
CA LEU A 87 -12.17 -5.77 3.53
C LEU A 87 -13.45 -6.35 4.14
N ALA A 88 -13.65 -7.66 4.06
CA ALA A 88 -14.78 -8.35 4.66
C ALA A 88 -14.57 -8.73 6.14
N SER A 89 -13.43 -8.38 6.73
CA SER A 89 -13.07 -8.80 8.08
C SER A 89 -13.92 -8.14 9.15
N GLU A 90 -14.30 -8.93 10.16
CA GLU A 90 -14.91 -8.42 11.40
C GLU A 90 -13.89 -7.65 12.26
N ASP A 91 -12.59 -7.91 12.08
CA ASP A 91 -11.54 -7.13 12.73
C ASP A 91 -11.50 -5.70 12.15
N PRO A 92 -11.84 -4.67 12.96
CA PRO A 92 -11.87 -3.30 12.48
C PRO A 92 -10.48 -2.80 12.06
N ILE A 93 -9.40 -3.28 12.67
CA ILE A 93 -8.04 -2.84 12.34
C ILE A 93 -7.64 -3.35 10.96
N LEU A 94 -7.88 -4.64 10.70
CA LEU A 94 -7.58 -5.25 9.40
C LEU A 94 -8.41 -4.63 8.27
N ARG A 95 -9.70 -4.36 8.54
CA ARG A 95 -10.59 -3.71 7.58
C ARG A 95 -10.18 -2.26 7.31
N THR A 96 -9.87 -1.47 8.35
CA THR A 96 -9.36 -0.09 8.17
C THR A 96 -8.04 -0.08 7.40
N LEU A 97 -7.16 -1.05 7.62
CA LEU A 97 -5.92 -1.17 6.84
C LEU A 97 -6.22 -1.40 5.36
N ALA A 98 -7.11 -2.33 5.04
CA ALA A 98 -7.49 -2.66 3.67
C ALA A 98 -8.20 -1.49 2.97
N GLU A 99 -9.19 -0.89 3.62
CA GLU A 99 -9.88 0.31 3.13
C GLU A 99 -8.89 1.45 2.87
N GLY A 100 -7.95 1.68 3.80
CA GLY A 100 -6.92 2.70 3.66
C GLY A 100 -6.01 2.49 2.46
N ILE A 101 -5.61 1.25 2.16
CA ILE A 101 -4.80 0.94 0.97
C ILE A 101 -5.59 1.20 -0.32
N VAL A 102 -6.88 0.84 -0.37
CA VAL A 102 -7.76 1.11 -1.52
C VAL A 102 -7.95 2.61 -1.72
N ASP A 103 -8.21 3.36 -0.64
CA ASP A 103 -8.35 4.81 -0.67
C ASP A 103 -7.08 5.49 -1.17
N LEU A 104 -5.90 5.02 -0.73
CA LEU A 104 -4.62 5.54 -1.21
C LEU A 104 -4.41 5.29 -2.70
N ASP A 105 -4.72 4.10 -3.24
CA ASP A 105 -4.63 3.85 -4.69
C ASP A 105 -5.55 4.77 -5.48
N GLY A 106 -6.79 4.95 -5.01
CA GLY A 106 -7.75 5.90 -5.59
C GLY A 106 -7.19 7.33 -5.63
N MET A 107 -6.66 7.81 -4.51
CA MET A 107 -6.10 9.15 -4.41
C MET A 107 -4.80 9.32 -5.20
N VAL A 108 -3.92 8.32 -5.27
CA VAL A 108 -2.73 8.38 -6.16
C VAL A 108 -3.17 8.49 -7.62
N ASN A 109 -4.22 7.79 -8.02
CA ASN A 109 -4.77 7.91 -9.37
C ASN A 109 -5.36 9.29 -9.65
N GLU A 110 -6.02 9.93 -8.68
CA GLU A 110 -6.46 11.32 -8.81
C GLU A 110 -5.28 12.29 -8.89
N LEU A 111 -4.27 12.12 -8.03
CA LEU A 111 -3.04 12.93 -8.06
C LEU A 111 -2.27 12.76 -9.37
N ARG A 112 -2.31 11.59 -10.03
CA ARG A 112 -1.70 11.40 -11.37
C ARG A 112 -2.27 12.35 -12.43
N ILE A 113 -3.51 12.81 -12.24
CA ILE A 113 -4.21 13.71 -13.15
C ILE A 113 -4.01 15.16 -12.72
N LEU A 114 -4.05 15.42 -11.41
CA LEU A 114 -4.17 16.76 -10.84
C LEU A 114 -2.90 17.31 -10.19
N ALA A 115 -1.89 16.49 -9.93
CA ALA A 115 -0.68 16.93 -9.22
C ALA A 115 0.52 17.13 -10.17
N PRO A 116 1.35 18.15 -9.93
CA PRO A 116 2.68 18.23 -10.52
C PRO A 116 3.51 17.01 -10.14
N THR A 117 4.40 16.58 -11.04
CA THR A 117 5.29 15.43 -10.84
C THR A 117 6.11 15.52 -9.55
N ALA A 118 6.54 16.74 -9.18
CA ALA A 118 7.28 16.99 -7.95
C ALA A 118 6.55 16.53 -6.68
N VAL A 119 5.21 16.49 -6.69
CA VAL A 119 4.39 16.01 -5.57
C VAL A 119 3.88 14.59 -5.80
N LEU A 120 3.59 14.23 -7.05
CA LEU A 120 3.17 12.89 -7.41
C LEU A 120 4.24 11.84 -7.09
N ASP A 121 5.51 12.11 -7.39
CA ASP A 121 6.61 11.17 -7.14
C ASP A 121 6.74 10.77 -5.66
N PRO A 122 6.81 11.71 -4.68
CA PRO A 122 6.85 11.34 -3.27
C PRO A 122 5.54 10.71 -2.77
N ALA A 123 4.37 11.07 -3.32
CA ALA A 123 3.11 10.42 -2.98
C ALA A 123 3.07 8.97 -3.48
N GLY A 124 3.52 8.71 -4.71
CA GLY A 124 3.66 7.38 -5.26
C GLY A 124 4.63 6.54 -4.43
N ALA A 125 5.79 7.09 -4.09
CA ALA A 125 6.79 6.39 -3.29
C ALA A 125 6.29 6.03 -1.88
N LEU A 126 5.50 6.91 -1.24
CA LEU A 126 4.91 6.62 0.06
C LEU A 126 3.82 5.55 -0.02
N PHE A 127 3.00 5.57 -1.07
CA PHE A 127 2.03 4.52 -1.34
C PHE A 127 2.71 3.17 -1.57
N ASP A 128 3.68 3.12 -2.48
CA ASP A 128 4.42 1.89 -2.80
C ASP A 128 5.10 1.32 -1.54
N PHE A 129 5.68 2.17 -0.70
CA PHE A 129 6.24 1.77 0.59
C PHE A 129 5.17 1.13 1.50
N LEU A 130 4.05 1.80 1.74
CA LEU A 130 2.99 1.28 2.62
C LEU A 130 2.41 -0.03 2.10
N THR A 131 2.13 -0.13 0.80
CA THR A 131 1.61 -1.35 0.18
C THR A 131 2.60 -2.49 0.27
N ALA A 132 3.90 -2.25 0.06
CA ALA A 132 4.92 -3.28 0.23
C ALA A 132 5.00 -3.76 1.68
N GLN A 133 4.95 -2.86 2.66
CA GLN A 133 4.98 -3.23 4.08
C GLN A 133 3.74 -4.02 4.50
N VAL A 134 2.55 -3.66 4.00
CA VAL A 134 1.32 -4.42 4.25
C VAL A 134 1.37 -5.81 3.62
N ALA A 135 1.95 -5.95 2.43
CA ALA A 135 2.04 -7.22 1.73
C ALA A 135 3.11 -8.16 2.33
N ASP A 136 4.28 -7.62 2.67
CA ASP A 136 5.43 -8.41 3.10
C ASP A 136 5.51 -8.56 4.63
N GLY A 137 4.82 -7.69 5.39
CA GLY A 137 5.01 -7.54 6.83
C GLY A 137 6.33 -6.84 7.17
N THR A 138 6.63 -6.68 8.47
CA THR A 138 7.94 -6.15 8.90
C THR A 138 8.31 -6.57 10.31
N ASP A 139 9.50 -7.16 10.47
CA ASP A 139 10.03 -7.49 11.80
C ASP A 139 10.61 -6.25 12.53
N ASP A 140 10.80 -5.13 11.82
CA ASP A 140 11.36 -3.87 12.35
C ASP A 140 10.33 -2.74 12.33
N ILE A 141 9.46 -2.73 13.35
CA ILE A 141 8.41 -1.71 13.50
C ILE A 141 8.98 -0.30 13.71
N ASP A 142 10.13 -0.16 14.36
CA ASP A 142 10.73 1.15 14.58
C ASP A 142 11.38 1.70 13.30
N GLY A 143 12.03 0.84 12.52
CA GLY A 143 12.49 1.15 11.16
C GLY A 143 11.33 1.53 10.24
N PHE A 144 10.22 0.78 10.27
CA PHE A 144 9.00 1.12 9.55
C PHE A 144 8.48 2.52 9.91
N ARG A 145 8.34 2.83 11.20
CA ARG A 145 7.89 4.15 11.68
C ARG A 145 8.82 5.27 11.23
N ALA A 146 10.13 5.05 11.28
CA ALA A 146 11.12 6.04 10.85
C ALA A 146 11.06 6.28 9.33
N ALA A 147 10.96 5.21 8.53
CA ALA A 147 10.82 5.28 7.08
C ALA A 147 9.51 5.98 6.68
N TYR A 148 8.39 5.63 7.31
CA TYR A 148 7.10 6.28 7.11
C TYR A 148 7.18 7.80 7.38
N ARG A 149 7.70 8.21 8.55
CA ARG A 149 7.85 9.63 8.89
C ARG A 149 8.72 10.37 7.89
N THR A 150 9.79 9.73 7.41
CA THR A 150 10.68 10.31 6.39
C THR A 150 9.95 10.47 5.05
N GLY A 151 9.20 9.47 4.60
CA GLY A 151 8.40 9.54 3.38
C GLY A 151 7.30 10.61 3.45
N LYS A 152 6.58 10.65 4.57
CA LYS A 152 5.56 11.67 4.86
C LYS A 152 6.16 13.09 4.83
N ALA A 153 7.31 13.29 5.47
CA ALA A 153 8.00 14.58 5.46
C ALA A 153 8.39 15.02 4.05
N LYS A 154 8.95 14.12 3.23
CA LYS A 154 9.29 14.40 1.83
C LYS A 154 8.07 14.85 1.02
N LEU A 155 6.92 14.18 1.20
CA LEU A 155 5.69 14.57 0.52
C LEU A 155 5.21 15.95 0.98
N VAL A 156 5.18 16.21 2.28
CA VAL A 156 4.78 17.51 2.83
C VAL A 156 5.71 18.63 2.35
N ASP A 157 7.01 18.38 2.32
CA ASP A 157 7.98 19.37 1.84
C ASP A 157 7.84 19.60 0.33
N ALA A 158 7.59 18.56 -0.47
CA ALA A 158 7.31 18.71 -1.89
C ALA A 158 6.05 19.55 -2.15
N VAL A 159 4.98 19.32 -1.38
CA VAL A 159 3.77 20.15 -1.42
C VAL A 159 4.10 21.59 -1.07
N ARG A 160 4.85 21.83 0.01
CA ARG A 160 5.25 23.18 0.44
C ARG A 160 6.11 23.88 -0.59
N VAL A 161 7.08 23.22 -1.20
CA VAL A 161 7.94 23.84 -2.22
C VAL A 161 7.16 24.15 -3.50
N THR A 162 6.22 23.29 -3.87
CA THR A 162 5.45 23.42 -5.12
C THR A 162 4.36 24.49 -5.00
N PHE A 163 3.75 24.63 -3.81
CA PHE A 163 2.53 25.41 -3.63
C PHE A 163 2.56 26.40 -2.47
N GLY A 164 3.56 26.28 -1.59
CA GLY A 164 3.84 27.26 -0.55
C GLY A 164 4.62 28.42 -1.16
N SER A 165 3.90 29.53 -1.36
CA SER A 165 4.45 30.87 -1.50
C SER A 165 5.02 31.35 -0.16
#